data_AF-X0SH35-F1
#
_entry.id   AF-X0SH35-F1
#
_cell.length_a   1.000
_cell.length_b   1.000
_cell.length_c   1.000
_cell.angle_alpha   90.00
_cell.angle_beta   90.00
_cell.angle_gamma   90.00
#
_symmetry.space_group_name_H-M   'P 1'
#
loop_
_entity.id
_entity.type
_entity.pdbx_description
1 polymer ?
#
loop_
_entity_poly.entity_id
_entity_poly.type
_entity_poly.pdbx_seq_one_letter_code
_entity_poly.pdbx_strand_id
1 'polypeptide(L)' 'MIDKNNKIDQSYFWLNQPIYEIKNHKLYMSTSPNTDFWQKTYYGFERDNGHCLLTKVINDFSITVNTEFYPKKQYD' A
#
# COMPACT_ATOMS: atom_id res chain seq x y z
N MET A 1 3.21 11.65 3.94
CA MET A 1 3.25 10.24 4.38
C MET A 1 4.35 10.00 5.40
N ILE A 2 5.62 10.23 5.07
CA ILE A 2 6.73 10.08 6.04
C ILE A 2 6.99 11.44 6.70
N ASP A 3 7.09 11.46 8.02
CA ASP A 3 7.33 12.66 8.82
C ASP A 3 8.83 13.03 8.87
N LYS A 4 9.13 14.18 9.50
CA LYS A 4 10.51 14.66 9.71
C LYS A 4 11.39 13.74 10.57
N ASN A 5 10.78 12.79 11.29
CA ASN A 5 11.47 11.84 12.14
C ASN A 5 11.66 10.49 11.45
N ASN A 6 11.44 10.42 10.13
CA ASN A 6 11.55 9.20 9.34
C ASN A 6 10.58 8.08 9.82
N LYS A 7 9.36 8.47 10.19
CA LYS A 7 8.24 7.59 10.58
C LYS A 7 7.01 7.84 9.71
N ILE A 8 6.08 6.89 9.68
CA ILE A 8 4.75 7.12 9.09
C ILE A 8 4.05 8.20 9.92
N ASP A 9 3.54 9.23 9.26
CA ASP A 9 2.73 10.27 9.86
C ASP A 9 1.46 9.68 10.49
N GLN A 10 1.08 10.16 11.67
CA GLN A 10 -0.04 9.61 12.45
C GLN A 10 -1.41 9.71 11.76
N SER A 11 -1.54 10.54 10.72
CA SER A 11 -2.74 10.63 9.89
C SER A 11 -2.89 9.46 8.89
N TYR A 12 -1.88 8.59 8.78
CA TYR A 12 -1.91 7.42 7.92
C TYR A 12 -2.08 6.13 8.73
N PHE A 13 -2.73 5.14 8.13
CA PHE A 13 -2.98 3.83 8.74
C PHE A 13 -2.90 2.72 7.69
N TRP A 14 -2.47 1.54 8.13
CA TRP A 14 -2.40 0.37 7.26
C TRP A 14 -3.75 -0.34 7.18
N LEU A 15 -4.15 -0.68 5.95
CA LEU A 15 -5.07 -1.78 5.66
C LEU A 15 -4.20 -2.97 5.22
N ASN A 16 -4.31 -4.09 5.94
CA ASN A 16 -3.48 -5.29 5.76
C ASN A 16 -1.97 -4.97 5.76
N GLN A 17 -1.41 -4.62 6.92
CA GLN A 17 -0.01 -4.20 7.03
C GLN A 17 0.98 -5.25 6.50
N PRO A 18 1.89 -4.91 5.55
CA PRO A 18 2.97 -5.78 5.13
C PRO A 18 4.16 -5.74 6.10
N ILE A 19 5.19 -6.54 5.82
CA ILE A 19 6.52 -6.23 6.34
C ILE A 19 7.01 -4.97 5.62
N TYR A 20 7.35 -3.94 6.38
CA TYR A 20 7.82 -2.66 5.84
C TYR A 20 8.97 -2.08 6.67
N GLU A 21 9.76 -1.23 6.03
CA GLU A 21 10.75 -0.39 6.69
C GLU A 21 10.72 1.03 6.12
N ILE A 22 11.08 2.01 6.96
CA ILE A 22 11.31 3.38 6.50
C ILE A 22 12.80 3.67 6.58
N LYS A 23 13.39 4.02 5.44
CA LYS A 23 14.79 4.37 5.35
C LYS A 23 14.96 5.51 4.38
N ASN A 24 15.76 6.52 4.75
CA ASN A 24 16.07 7.66 3.89
C ASN A 24 14.82 8.35 3.32
N HIS A 25 13.78 8.56 4.15
CA HIS A 25 12.49 9.12 3.74
C HIS A 25 11.77 8.36 2.62
N LYS A 26 12.04 7.06 2.48
CA LYS A 26 11.35 6.14 1.58
C LYS A 26 10.69 5.01 2.37
N LEU A 27 9.51 4.61 1.91
CA LEU A 27 8.80 3.45 2.40
C LEU A 27 9.17 2.26 1.53
N TYR A 28 9.77 1.24 2.14
CA TYR A 28 10.03 -0.05 1.51
C TYR A 28 9.05 -1.06 2.08
N MET A 29 8.45 -1.88 1.22
CA MET A 29 7.49 -2.91 1.64
C MET A 29 7.68 -4.16 0.81
N SER A 30 7.42 -5.30 1.45
CA SER A 30 7.40 -6.62 0.80
C SER A 30 5.99 -7.17 0.84
N THR A 31 5.45 -7.52 -0.32
CA THR A 31 4.12 -8.13 -0.42
C THR A 31 4.12 -9.52 0.19
N SER A 32 3.04 -9.85 0.90
CA SER A 32 2.79 -11.20 1.38
C SER A 32 2.18 -12.05 0.25
N PRO A 33 2.44 -13.37 0.22
CA PRO A 33 1.88 -14.23 -0.82
C PRO A 33 0.35 -14.21 -0.84
N ASN A 34 -0.25 -14.37 -2.03
CA ASN A 34 -1.70 -14.52 -2.23
C ASN A 34 -2.54 -13.34 -1.70
N THR A 35 -2.00 -12.13 -1.79
CA THR A 35 -2.70 -10.89 -1.45
C THR A 35 -3.24 -10.22 -2.70
N ASP A 36 -4.48 -9.71 -2.64
CA ASP A 36 -5.16 -9.10 -3.77
C ASP A 36 -6.32 -8.20 -3.30
N PHE A 37 -6.73 -7.29 -4.16
CA PHE A 37 -7.97 -6.53 -4.07
C PHE A 37 -8.85 -6.84 -5.28
N TRP A 38 -9.78 -7.78 -5.11
CA TRP A 38 -10.70 -8.21 -6.16
C TRP A 38 -12.11 -8.44 -5.61
N GLN A 39 -13.11 -7.97 -6.36
CA GLN A 39 -14.52 -8.02 -5.95
C GLN A 39 -15.38 -8.62 -7.06
N LYS A 40 -15.51 -9.97 -7.06
CA LYS A 40 -16.51 -10.81 -7.77
C LYS A 40 -16.57 -10.75 -9.29
N THR A 41 -16.08 -9.71 -9.95
CA THR A 41 -16.14 -9.56 -11.41
C THR A 41 -15.37 -10.68 -12.09
N TYR A 42 -15.98 -11.31 -13.10
CA TYR A 42 -15.43 -12.40 -13.95
C TYR A 42 -14.99 -13.69 -13.23
N TYR A 43 -14.09 -13.63 -12.25
CA TYR A 43 -13.53 -14.79 -11.56
C TYR A 43 -14.40 -15.34 -10.42
N GLY A 44 -15.42 -14.60 -9.98
CA GLY A 44 -16.36 -15.06 -8.95
C GLY A 44 -15.81 -15.16 -7.53
N PHE A 45 -14.52 -14.90 -7.30
CA PHE A 45 -13.93 -14.82 -5.95
C PHE A 45 -13.87 -13.38 -5.43
N GLU A 46 -13.68 -13.26 -4.12
CA GLU A 46 -13.48 -12.01 -3.41
C GLU A 46 -12.17 -12.09 -2.62
N ARG A 47 -11.30 -11.08 -2.76
CA ARG A 47 -10.08 -10.91 -1.97
C ARG A 47 -9.98 -9.44 -1.58
N ASP A 48 -9.83 -9.19 -0.29
CA ASP A 48 -9.68 -7.84 0.27
C ASP A 48 -8.49 -7.78 1.23
N ASN A 49 -7.41 -8.48 0.87
CA ASN A 49 -6.24 -8.70 1.71
C ASN A 49 -4.95 -8.08 1.13
N GLY A 50 -5.07 -7.26 0.08
CA GLY A 50 -3.98 -6.46 -0.48
C GLY A 50 -3.43 -5.42 0.51
N HIS A 51 -2.18 -5.00 0.34
CA HIS A 51 -1.52 -4.07 1.24
C HIS A 51 -1.79 -2.61 0.84
N CYS A 52 -2.26 -1.78 1.78
CA CYS A 52 -2.49 -0.36 1.51
C CYS A 52 -2.16 0.53 2.70
N LEU A 53 -1.47 1.65 2.44
CA LEU A 53 -1.26 2.72 3.42
C LEU A 53 -2.21 3.87 3.09
N LEU A 54 -3.22 4.05 3.93
CA LEU A 54 -4.36 4.94 3.69
C LEU A 54 -4.29 6.19 4.56
N THR A 55 -4.95 7.25 4.13
CA THR A 55 -5.24 8.43 4.95
C THR A 55 -6.63 8.97 4.62
N LYS A 56 -7.27 9.64 5.58
CA LYS A 56 -8.60 10.22 5.38
C LYS A 56 -8.48 11.59 4.70
N VAL A 57 -9.22 11.75 3.61
CA VAL A 57 -9.34 13.03 2.89
C VAL A 57 -10.83 13.36 2.76
N ILE A 58 -11.22 14.59 3.11
CA ILE A 58 -12.64 14.98 3.23
C ILE A 58 -13.13 15.74 1.98
N ASN A 59 -12.21 16.33 1.21
CA ASN A 59 -12.51 17.14 0.03
C ASN A 59 -11.74 16.64 -1.20
N ASP A 60 -11.91 17.33 -2.32
CA ASP A 60 -11.14 17.08 -3.54
C ASP A 60 -9.64 17.06 -3.29
N PHE A 61 -8.95 16.13 -3.93
CA PHE A 61 -7.51 15.97 -3.78
C PHE A 61 -6.86 15.49 -5.06
N SER A 62 -5.54 15.64 -5.09
CA SER A 62 -4.67 15.03 -6.08
C SER A 62 -3.50 14.41 -5.35
N ILE A 63 -3.06 13.24 -5.80
CA ILE A 63 -1.93 12.53 -5.23
C ILE A 63 -0.97 12.15 -6.34
N THR A 64 0.32 12.35 -6.07
CA THR A 64 1.42 11.88 -6.91
C THR A 64 2.34 11.06 -6.04
N VAL A 65 2.76 9.91 -6.54
CA VAL A 65 3.71 9.02 -5.86
C VAL A 65 4.81 8.63 -6.84
N ASN A 66 6.04 8.53 -6.32
CA ASN A 66 7.14 7.92 -7.04
C ASN A 66 7.34 6.50 -6.50
N THR A 67 7.28 5.52 -7.37
CA THR A 67 7.35 4.10 -7.01
C THR A 67 8.40 3.38 -7.84
N GLU A 68 9.10 2.46 -7.21
CA GLU A 68 9.98 1.48 -7.86
C GLU A 68 9.52 0.10 -7.39
N PHE A 69 9.37 -0.84 -8.33
CA PHE A 69 8.93 -2.20 -8.05
C PHE A 69 9.77 -3.21 -8.83
N TYR A 70 9.94 -4.40 -8.26
CA TYR A 70 10.74 -5.49 -8.82
C TYR A 70 9.85 -6.73 -9.00
N PRO A 71 8.97 -6.75 -10.02
CA PRO A 71 8.01 -7.82 -10.21
C PRO A 71 8.72 -9.10 -10.65
N LYS A 72 8.28 -10.25 -10.13
CA LYS A 72 8.85 -11.57 -10.43
C LYS A 72 7.84 -12.53 -11.03
N LYS A 73 6.54 -12.31 -10.82
CA LYS A 73 5.45 -13.17 -11.27
C LYS A 73 4.35 -12.36 -11.94
N GLN A 74 3.51 -13.07 -12.71
CA GLN A 74 2.28 -12.50 -13.23
C GLN A 74 1.38 -12.09 -12.06
N TYR A 75 0.84 -10.87 -12.12
CA TYR A 75 0.03 -10.21 -11.09
C TYR A 75 0.80 -9.69 -9.86
N ASP A 76 2.13 -9.54 -9.96
CA ASP A 76 2.90 -8.68 -9.05
C ASP A 76 2.71 -7.18 -9.37
#